data_AF-A0A928H472-F1
#
_entry.id   AF-A0A928H472-F1
#
_cell.length_a   1.000
_cell.length_b   1.000
_cell.length_c   1.000
_cell.angle_alpha   90.00
_cell.angle_beta   90.00
_cell.angle_gamma   90.00
#
_symmetry.space_group_name_H-M   'P 1'
#
loop_
_entity.id
_entity.type
_entity.pdbx_description
1 polymer ?
#
loop_
_entity_poly.entity_id
_entity_poly.type
_entity_poly.pdbx_seq_one_letter_code
_entity_poly.pdbx_strand_id
1 'polypeptide(L)'
;MKAGHLLVISGATASGKSALAFAAAKRLNGEIVSVDSMQLYRDLPIGTAQASEKEKQEVPHHLTGIYELRERSEVFRFCAEADAAIADILSRGKVPVLCGGTGLYLKALLYGLDDLPGDRDLRKELDDLYDSEAGEKLLHEKISTLDPAAFAKWKQCRRRLIRALEVFMITGKSIVDLQQGKRQQLRYDIHAFMLERESSELKERIAHRAKTMLDSGWIEEADSAIKAGLFSTPTAHQALGYRLIDQYIKGEFSRQELFEKICTATWQYARRQRTWFRHQHPEAEIFSGNADDLLTLIG
;
A
#
# COMPACT_ATOMS: atom_id res chain seq x y z
N MET A 1 -15.27 1.42 22.64
CA MET A 1 -15.16 2.51 21.62
C MET A 1 -16.42 3.38 21.50
N LYS A 2 -16.26 4.72 21.47
CA LYS A 2 -17.38 5.68 21.25
C LYS A 2 -17.77 5.77 19.76
N ALA A 3 -19.01 6.17 19.48
CA ALA A 3 -19.47 6.48 18.13
C ALA A 3 -18.54 7.55 17.48
N GLY A 4 -18.04 7.27 16.27
CA GLY A 4 -17.16 8.18 15.51
C GLY A 4 -15.66 7.85 15.52
N HIS A 5 -15.21 6.84 16.29
CA HIS A 5 -13.78 6.44 16.32
C HIS A 5 -13.48 5.36 15.26
N LEU A 6 -12.34 5.49 14.59
CA LEU A 6 -11.84 4.49 13.65
C LEU A 6 -10.80 3.60 14.33
N LEU A 7 -10.82 2.31 14.02
CA LEU A 7 -9.74 1.39 14.39
C LEU A 7 -8.78 1.25 13.21
N VAL A 8 -7.49 1.53 13.41
CA VAL A 8 -6.46 1.38 12.40
C VAL A 8 -5.53 0.23 12.77
N ILE A 9 -5.49 -0.81 11.93
CA ILE A 9 -4.58 -1.95 12.08
C ILE A 9 -3.64 -1.95 10.89
N SER A 10 -2.42 -1.51 11.14
CA SER A 10 -1.35 -1.44 10.14
C SER A 10 -0.29 -2.50 10.37
N GLY A 11 0.54 -2.77 9.37
CA GLY A 11 1.69 -3.66 9.52
C GLY A 11 2.19 -4.22 8.19
N ALA A 12 3.33 -4.90 8.27
CA ALA A 12 3.93 -5.53 7.11
C ALA A 12 3.03 -6.62 6.50
N THR A 13 3.25 -6.94 5.23
CA THR A 13 2.65 -8.12 4.60
C THR A 13 2.97 -9.39 5.40
N ALA A 14 2.04 -10.33 5.45
CA ALA A 14 2.11 -11.56 6.25
C ALA A 14 2.20 -11.39 7.80
N SER A 15 2.11 -10.17 8.35
CA SER A 15 2.09 -9.96 9.81
C SER A 15 0.83 -10.52 10.50
N GLY A 16 -0.22 -10.87 9.75
CA GLY A 16 -1.50 -11.31 10.32
C GLY A 16 -2.49 -10.18 10.57
N LYS A 17 -2.21 -8.96 10.11
CA LYS A 17 -3.09 -7.78 10.27
C LYS A 17 -4.52 -8.01 9.77
N SER A 18 -4.70 -8.72 8.66
CA SER A 18 -6.03 -9.02 8.11
C SER A 18 -6.85 -9.91 9.05
N ALA A 19 -6.23 -10.94 9.65
CA ALA A 19 -6.90 -11.82 10.60
C ALA A 19 -7.25 -11.07 11.90
N LEU A 20 -6.35 -10.20 12.39
CA LEU A 20 -6.62 -9.35 13.55
C LEU A 20 -7.76 -8.36 13.27
N ALA A 21 -7.74 -7.70 12.11
CA ALA A 21 -8.79 -6.77 11.69
C ALA A 21 -10.14 -7.45 11.53
N PHE A 22 -10.18 -8.65 10.94
CA PHE A 22 -11.39 -9.45 10.82
C PHE A 22 -11.98 -9.78 12.19
N ALA A 23 -11.16 -10.29 13.11
CA ALA A 23 -11.60 -10.64 14.46
C ALA A 23 -12.07 -9.40 15.25
N ALA A 24 -11.37 -8.27 15.13
CA ALA A 24 -11.77 -7.01 15.77
C ALA A 24 -13.08 -6.49 15.19
N ALA A 25 -13.22 -6.42 13.86
CA ALA A 25 -14.43 -5.96 13.19
C ALA A 25 -15.66 -6.79 13.58
N LYS A 26 -15.53 -8.13 13.62
CA LYS A 26 -16.62 -9.02 14.03
C LYS A 26 -17.14 -8.72 15.43
N ARG A 27 -16.25 -8.40 16.37
CA ARG A 27 -16.60 -8.12 17.77
C ARG A 27 -17.07 -6.70 18.01
N LEU A 28 -16.64 -5.76 17.17
CA LEU A 28 -17.03 -4.35 17.23
C LEU A 28 -18.30 -4.03 16.42
N ASN A 29 -18.94 -5.04 15.81
CA ASN A 29 -19.98 -4.83 14.80
C ASN A 29 -19.51 -3.84 13.71
N GLY A 30 -18.26 -4.01 13.30
CA GLY A 30 -17.56 -3.14 12.37
C GLY A 30 -17.50 -3.71 10.96
N GLU A 31 -16.97 -2.89 10.06
CA GLU A 31 -16.72 -3.23 8.66
C GLU A 31 -15.26 -2.85 8.32
N ILE A 32 -14.62 -3.62 7.45
CA ILE A 32 -13.21 -3.42 7.09
C ILE A 32 -13.12 -2.50 5.89
N VAL A 33 -12.24 -1.50 5.94
CA VAL A 33 -11.82 -0.71 4.79
C VAL A 33 -10.38 -1.07 4.48
N SER A 34 -10.14 -1.69 3.32
CA SER A 34 -8.78 -2.10 2.92
C SER A 34 -7.95 -0.88 2.54
N VAL A 35 -6.72 -0.82 3.08
CA VAL A 35 -5.72 0.21 2.77
C VAL A 35 -4.51 -0.45 2.09
N ASP A 36 -4.78 -1.10 0.95
CA ASP A 36 -3.80 -1.80 0.15
C ASP A 36 -3.98 -1.50 -1.34
N SER A 37 -2.93 -0.96 -1.99
CA SER A 37 -3.05 -0.51 -3.38
C SER A 37 -3.22 -1.65 -4.38
N MET A 38 -2.91 -2.90 -4.02
CA MET A 38 -3.03 -4.06 -4.90
C MET A 38 -4.35 -4.81 -4.68
N GLN A 39 -4.93 -4.77 -3.48
CA GLN A 39 -6.24 -5.39 -3.22
C GLN A 39 -7.40 -4.66 -3.91
N LEU A 40 -7.17 -3.47 -4.47
CA LEU A 40 -8.17 -2.73 -5.25
C LEU A 40 -8.58 -3.47 -6.52
N TYR A 41 -7.73 -4.31 -7.12
CA TYR A 41 -7.99 -4.92 -8.43
C TYR A 41 -8.78 -6.22 -8.32
N ARG A 42 -9.93 -6.29 -9.01
CA ARG A 42 -10.81 -7.47 -8.98
C ARG A 42 -10.20 -8.73 -9.60
N ASP A 43 -9.27 -8.54 -10.53
CA ASP A 43 -8.64 -9.62 -11.30
C ASP A 43 -7.44 -10.26 -10.60
N LEU A 44 -7.08 -9.78 -9.40
CA LEU A 44 -5.88 -10.19 -8.66
C LEU A 44 -6.16 -10.71 -7.22
N PRO A 45 -7.23 -11.48 -6.94
CA PRO A 45 -7.63 -11.81 -5.56
C PRO A 45 -6.63 -12.65 -4.77
N ILE A 46 -6.04 -13.70 -5.37
CA ILE A 46 -5.15 -14.65 -4.69
C ILE A 46 -3.80 -13.99 -4.43
N GLY A 47 -3.14 -13.46 -5.45
CA GLY A 47 -1.81 -12.87 -5.34
C GLY A 47 -1.72 -11.64 -4.44
N THR A 48 -2.86 -11.00 -4.17
CA THR A 48 -2.95 -9.81 -3.30
C THR A 48 -3.54 -10.12 -1.93
N ALA A 49 -3.82 -11.39 -1.63
CA ALA A 49 -4.40 -11.84 -0.38
C ALA A 49 -5.72 -11.12 -0.03
N GLN A 50 -6.62 -10.96 -1.01
CA GLN A 50 -7.95 -10.44 -0.75
C GLN A 50 -8.73 -11.39 0.16
N ALA A 51 -9.65 -10.83 0.94
CA ALA A 51 -10.56 -11.63 1.75
C ALA A 51 -11.40 -12.55 0.86
N SER A 52 -11.63 -13.77 1.32
CA SER A 52 -12.51 -14.74 0.66
C SER A 52 -13.96 -14.26 0.69
N GLU A 53 -14.80 -14.78 -0.21
CA GLU A 53 -16.23 -14.47 -0.22
C GLU A 53 -16.91 -14.84 1.11
N LYS A 54 -16.46 -15.91 1.76
CA LYS A 54 -16.93 -16.28 3.10
C LYS A 54 -16.60 -15.20 4.14
N GLU A 55 -15.37 -14.71 4.15
CA GLU A 55 -14.97 -13.62 5.06
C GLU A 55 -15.75 -12.34 4.75
N LYS A 56 -15.97 -12.00 3.47
CA LYS A 56 -16.77 -10.82 3.07
C LYS A 56 -18.24 -10.92 3.49
N GLN A 57 -18.82 -12.13 3.48
CA GLN A 57 -20.18 -12.37 3.96
C GLN A 57 -20.29 -12.22 5.49
N GLU A 58 -19.25 -12.62 6.23
CA GLU A 58 -19.23 -12.47 7.69
C GLU A 58 -18.93 -11.03 8.13
N VAL A 59 -18.00 -10.35 7.45
CA VAL A 59 -17.60 -8.97 7.72
C VAL A 59 -17.45 -8.24 6.37
N PRO A 60 -18.25 -7.22 6.07
CA PRO A 60 -18.10 -6.44 4.84
C PRO A 60 -16.69 -5.86 4.69
N HIS A 61 -16.10 -6.04 3.50
CA HIS A 61 -14.80 -5.46 3.13
C HIS A 61 -14.98 -4.44 2.00
N HIS A 62 -14.67 -3.19 2.30
CA HIS A 62 -14.67 -2.08 1.38
C HIS A 62 -13.30 -1.90 0.72
N LEU A 63 -13.28 -1.28 -0.47
CA LEU A 63 -12.07 -1.03 -1.27
C LEU A 63 -11.27 -2.31 -1.57
N THR A 64 -11.96 -3.40 -1.84
CA THR A 64 -11.36 -4.64 -2.35
C THR A 64 -12.05 -5.03 -3.66
N GLY A 65 -11.27 -5.31 -4.70
CA GLY A 65 -11.79 -5.68 -6.01
C GLY A 65 -12.70 -4.62 -6.66
N ILE A 66 -12.50 -3.34 -6.34
CA ILE A 66 -13.34 -2.25 -6.87
C ILE A 66 -12.85 -1.75 -8.24
N TYR A 67 -11.57 -1.98 -8.59
CA TYR A 67 -10.96 -1.54 -9.83
C TYR A 67 -10.80 -2.68 -10.83
N GLU A 68 -10.93 -2.38 -12.11
CA GLU A 68 -10.47 -3.22 -13.21
C GLU A 68 -8.96 -3.17 -13.36
N LEU A 69 -8.38 -4.22 -13.95
CA LEU A 69 -6.94 -4.36 -14.17
C LEU A 69 -6.23 -3.13 -14.77
N ARG A 70 -6.89 -2.42 -15.70
CA ARG A 70 -6.33 -1.26 -16.42
C ARG A 70 -6.55 0.08 -15.73
N GLU A 71 -7.38 0.12 -14.69
CA GLU A 71 -7.60 1.35 -13.96
C GLU A 71 -6.33 1.79 -13.23
N ARG A 72 -6.08 3.10 -13.24
CA ARG A 72 -4.97 3.68 -12.51
C ARG A 72 -5.37 3.86 -11.04
N SER A 73 -4.54 3.37 -10.14
CA SER A 73 -4.71 3.62 -8.71
C SER A 73 -3.98 4.89 -8.29
N GLU A 74 -4.77 5.94 -8.07
CA GLU A 74 -4.32 7.25 -7.62
C GLU A 74 -4.70 7.45 -6.15
N VAL A 75 -3.74 7.94 -5.36
CA VAL A 75 -3.93 8.09 -3.91
C VAL A 75 -5.07 9.07 -3.57
N PHE A 76 -5.28 10.11 -4.38
CA PHE A 76 -6.40 11.05 -4.20
C PHE A 76 -7.76 10.37 -4.39
N ARG A 77 -7.90 9.56 -5.46
CA ARG A 77 -9.12 8.78 -5.72
C ARG A 77 -9.37 7.77 -4.59
N PHE A 78 -8.33 7.04 -4.20
CA PHE A 78 -8.40 6.13 -3.06
C PHE A 78 -8.87 6.82 -1.78
N CYS A 79 -8.32 7.99 -1.43
CA CYS A 79 -8.73 8.73 -0.25
C CYS A 79 -10.21 9.13 -0.31
N ALA A 80 -10.70 9.63 -1.44
CA ALA A 80 -12.10 10.00 -1.61
C ALA A 80 -13.04 8.77 -1.46
N GLU A 81 -12.67 7.63 -2.07
CA GLU A 81 -13.43 6.39 -1.96
C GLU A 81 -13.40 5.82 -0.53
N ALA A 82 -12.27 5.93 0.17
CA ALA A 82 -12.13 5.54 1.57
C ALA A 82 -12.94 6.45 2.51
N ASP A 83 -12.88 7.77 2.31
CA ASP A 83 -13.66 8.73 3.09
C ASP A 83 -15.17 8.46 2.92
N ALA A 84 -15.62 8.15 1.69
CA ALA A 84 -17.01 7.78 1.42
C ALA A 84 -17.40 6.48 2.13
N ALA A 85 -16.56 5.43 2.08
CA ALA A 85 -16.81 4.17 2.78
C ALA A 85 -16.85 4.36 4.30
N ILE A 86 -15.92 5.14 4.86
CA ILE A 86 -15.88 5.47 6.29
C ILE A 86 -17.17 6.19 6.71
N ALA A 87 -17.58 7.22 5.98
CA ALA A 87 -18.79 7.99 6.27
C ALA A 87 -20.05 7.11 6.21
N ASP A 88 -20.12 6.24 5.20
CA ASP A 88 -21.20 5.28 5.01
C ASP A 88 -21.30 4.27 6.19
N ILE A 89 -20.17 3.70 6.62
CA ILE A 89 -20.10 2.81 7.79
C ILE A 89 -20.54 3.53 9.07
N LEU A 90 -20.02 4.74 9.30
CA LEU A 90 -20.36 5.55 10.47
C LEU A 90 -21.84 5.94 10.50
N SER A 91 -22.43 6.25 9.34
CA SER A 91 -23.86 6.60 9.22
C SER A 91 -24.79 5.46 9.64
N ARG A 92 -24.34 4.20 9.51
CA ARG A 92 -25.03 3.00 9.99
C ARG A 92 -24.77 2.70 11.48
N GLY A 93 -24.03 3.55 12.19
CA GLY A 93 -23.66 3.33 13.58
C GLY A 93 -22.65 2.18 13.78
N LYS A 94 -21.93 1.79 12.73
CA LYS A 94 -20.90 0.74 12.78
C LYS A 94 -19.50 1.33 12.92
N VAL A 95 -18.54 0.48 13.26
CA VAL A 95 -17.13 0.86 13.43
C VAL A 95 -16.34 0.61 12.13
N PRO A 96 -15.72 1.64 11.52
CA PRO A 96 -14.77 1.43 10.43
C PRO A 96 -13.44 0.89 10.97
N VAL A 97 -13.01 -0.26 10.43
CA VAL A 97 -11.72 -0.89 10.73
C VAL A 97 -10.81 -0.76 9.51
N LEU A 98 -9.89 0.21 9.53
CA LEU A 98 -8.87 0.38 8.51
C LEU A 98 -7.83 -0.72 8.64
N CYS A 99 -7.63 -1.52 7.59
CA CYS A 99 -6.63 -2.58 7.57
C CYS A 99 -5.75 -2.48 6.33
N GLY A 100 -4.44 -2.33 6.49
CA GLY A 100 -3.58 -2.23 5.32
C GLY A 100 -2.08 -2.17 5.55
N GLY A 101 -1.33 -2.42 4.48
CA GLY A 101 0.13 -2.40 4.45
C GLY A 101 0.70 -1.31 3.54
N THR A 102 -0.13 -0.55 2.84
CA THR A 102 0.34 0.49 1.91
C THR A 102 0.50 1.81 2.66
N GLY A 103 1.70 2.02 3.21
CA GLY A 103 1.97 3.13 4.12
C GLY A 103 1.74 4.52 3.52
N LEU A 104 1.91 4.72 2.20
CA LEU A 104 1.56 5.99 1.54
C LEU A 104 0.06 6.25 1.57
N TYR A 105 -0.76 5.23 1.34
CA TYR A 105 -2.21 5.34 1.26
C TYR A 105 -2.79 5.58 2.65
N LEU A 106 -2.29 4.85 3.65
CA LEU A 106 -2.68 5.07 5.04
C LEU A 106 -2.30 6.49 5.50
N LYS A 107 -1.09 6.93 5.20
CA LYS A 107 -0.64 8.28 5.53
C LYS A 107 -1.54 9.34 4.87
N ALA A 108 -1.80 9.22 3.58
CA ALA A 108 -2.66 10.13 2.85
C ALA A 108 -4.08 10.19 3.41
N LEU A 109 -4.64 9.03 3.78
CA LEU A 109 -5.97 8.94 4.35
C LEU A 109 -6.05 9.60 5.74
N LEU A 110 -5.09 9.33 6.62
CA LEU A 110 -5.10 9.81 8.00
C LEU A 110 -4.71 11.28 8.16
N TYR A 111 -3.78 11.76 7.33
CA TYR A 111 -3.20 13.11 7.47
C TYR A 111 -3.55 14.07 6.33
N GLY A 112 -4.20 13.56 5.29
CA GLY A 112 -4.39 14.27 4.04
C GLY A 112 -3.17 14.19 3.13
N LEU A 113 -3.35 14.67 1.91
CA LEU A 113 -2.30 14.85 0.94
C LEU A 113 -1.82 16.30 1.00
N ASP A 114 -0.52 16.51 0.79
CA ASP A 114 -0.03 17.88 0.62
C ASP A 114 -0.70 18.48 -0.62
N ASP A 115 -1.36 19.61 -0.44
CA ASP A 115 -1.92 20.40 -1.54
C ASP A 115 -0.76 21.04 -2.31
N LEU A 116 -0.20 20.26 -3.23
CA LEU A 116 0.92 20.61 -4.08
C LEU A 116 0.45 20.51 -5.54
N PRO A 117 0.67 21.54 -6.36
CA PRO A 117 0.23 21.51 -7.74
C PRO A 117 0.93 20.40 -8.52
N GLY A 118 0.30 19.94 -9.59
CA GLY A 118 0.87 18.94 -10.47
C GLY A 118 0.45 19.20 -11.92
N ASP A 119 1.34 18.86 -12.83
CA ASP A 119 1.17 18.96 -14.26
C ASP A 119 1.51 17.59 -14.87
N ARG A 120 0.49 16.95 -15.44
CA ARG A 120 0.60 15.59 -15.98
C ARG A 120 1.51 15.53 -17.19
N ASP A 121 1.47 16.54 -18.05
CA ASP A 121 2.24 16.57 -19.29
C ASP A 121 3.70 16.87 -18.99
N LEU A 122 3.96 17.83 -18.10
CA LEU A 122 5.30 18.08 -17.58
C LEU A 122 5.88 16.84 -16.89
N ARG A 123 5.11 16.16 -16.04
CA ARG A 123 5.59 14.95 -15.37
C ARG A 123 5.94 13.87 -16.37
N LYS A 124 5.12 13.69 -17.42
CA LYS A 124 5.40 12.74 -18.49
C LYS A 124 6.69 13.11 -19.24
N GLU A 125 6.87 14.36 -19.60
CA GLU A 125 8.09 14.85 -20.26
C GLU A 125 9.34 14.57 -19.39
N LEU A 126 9.27 14.85 -18.08
CA LEU A 126 10.36 14.57 -17.15
C LEU A 126 10.62 13.07 -17.00
N ASP A 127 9.59 12.24 -16.98
CA ASP A 127 9.72 10.77 -16.94
C ASP A 127 10.36 10.23 -18.22
N ASP A 128 9.87 10.65 -19.38
CA ASP A 128 10.39 10.23 -20.69
C ASP A 128 11.87 10.66 -20.86
N LEU A 129 12.23 11.84 -20.37
CA LEU A 129 13.62 12.31 -20.37
C LEU A 129 14.52 11.45 -19.45
N TYR A 130 14.03 11.07 -18.27
CA TYR A 130 14.79 10.26 -17.31
C TYR A 130 15.12 8.86 -17.86
N ASP A 131 14.40 8.35 -18.86
CA ASP A 131 14.60 6.99 -19.40
C ASP A 131 15.96 6.79 -20.11
N SER A 132 16.67 7.87 -20.45
CA SER A 132 18.03 7.81 -21.01
C SER A 132 19.09 8.16 -19.97
N GLU A 133 20.28 7.54 -20.04
CA GLU A 133 21.39 7.86 -19.12
C GLU A 133 21.78 9.35 -19.19
N ALA A 134 21.74 9.95 -20.39
CA ALA A 134 22.00 11.36 -20.59
C ALA A 134 20.92 12.24 -19.93
N GLY A 135 19.65 11.89 -20.08
CA GLY A 135 18.54 12.62 -19.47
C GLY A 135 18.46 12.45 -17.96
N GLU A 136 18.78 11.27 -17.42
CA GLU A 136 18.95 11.08 -15.97
C GLU A 136 20.03 12.03 -15.41
N LYS A 137 21.23 12.05 -16.02
CA LYS A 137 22.31 12.96 -15.61
C LYS A 137 21.89 14.43 -15.68
N LEU A 138 21.25 14.82 -16.78
CA LEU A 138 20.73 16.18 -16.97
C LEU A 138 19.72 16.57 -15.87
N LEU A 139 18.79 15.67 -15.53
CA LEU A 139 17.79 15.93 -14.50
C LEU A 139 18.41 15.98 -13.10
N HIS A 140 19.42 15.14 -12.82
CA HIS A 140 20.19 15.20 -11.57
C HIS A 140 20.94 16.52 -11.44
N GLU A 141 21.62 16.97 -12.50
CA GLU A 141 22.29 18.27 -12.52
C GLU A 141 21.29 19.41 -12.30
N LYS A 142 20.17 19.40 -13.04
CA LYS A 142 19.12 20.40 -12.94
C LYS A 142 18.56 20.52 -11.52
N ILE A 143 18.13 19.41 -10.91
CA ILE A 143 17.59 19.45 -9.54
C ILE A 143 18.68 19.78 -8.51
N SER A 144 19.93 19.35 -8.72
CA SER A 144 21.02 19.66 -7.78
C SER A 144 21.29 21.16 -7.67
N THR A 145 21.03 21.92 -8.74
CA THR A 145 21.17 23.37 -8.79
C THR A 145 19.89 24.08 -8.33
N LEU A 146 18.72 23.63 -8.80
CA LEU A 146 17.44 24.28 -8.49
C LEU A 146 16.96 24.02 -7.05
N ASP A 147 17.07 22.78 -6.60
CA ASP A 147 16.56 22.33 -5.30
C ASP A 147 17.54 21.35 -4.62
N PRO A 148 18.67 21.86 -4.08
CA PRO A 148 19.69 21.02 -3.45
C PRO A 148 19.15 20.17 -2.29
N ALA A 149 18.17 20.68 -1.55
CA ALA A 149 17.54 20.00 -0.43
C ALA A 149 16.74 18.77 -0.90
N ALA A 150 15.92 18.92 -1.95
CA ALA A 150 15.21 17.81 -2.57
C ALA A 150 16.17 16.78 -3.19
N PHE A 151 17.21 17.24 -3.89
CA PHE A 151 18.19 16.36 -4.51
C PHE A 151 18.89 15.49 -3.49
N ALA A 152 19.41 16.08 -2.41
CA ALA A 152 20.08 15.35 -1.33
C ALA A 152 19.18 14.24 -0.75
N LYS A 153 17.87 14.51 -0.64
CA LYS A 153 16.89 13.59 -0.06
C LYS A 153 16.40 12.50 -1.02
N TRP A 154 16.31 12.78 -2.33
CA TRP A 154 15.60 11.92 -3.28
C TRP A 154 16.35 11.54 -4.55
N LYS A 155 17.65 11.86 -4.68
CA LYS A 155 18.48 11.48 -5.85
C LYS A 155 18.43 10.01 -6.25
N GLN A 156 18.18 9.10 -5.31
CA GLN A 156 18.10 7.65 -5.55
C GLN A 156 16.67 7.16 -5.86
N CYS A 157 15.68 8.05 -5.88
CA CYS A 157 14.28 7.70 -6.05
C CYS A 157 13.67 8.51 -7.20
N ARG A 158 13.83 8.01 -8.44
CA ARG A 158 13.32 8.62 -9.68
C ARG A 158 11.97 9.31 -9.50
N ARG A 159 10.95 8.59 -9.03
CA ARG A 159 9.59 9.11 -8.86
C ARG A 159 9.51 10.32 -7.91
N ARG A 160 10.30 10.33 -6.83
CA ARG A 160 10.34 11.45 -5.89
C ARG A 160 11.15 12.63 -6.43
N LEU A 161 12.25 12.35 -7.14
CA LEU A 161 13.06 13.36 -7.81
C LEU A 161 12.25 14.09 -8.89
N ILE A 162 11.54 13.35 -9.75
CA ILE A 162 10.67 13.92 -10.78
C ILE A 162 9.55 14.74 -10.16
N ARG A 163 8.90 14.24 -9.09
CA ARG A 163 7.88 15.01 -8.38
C ARG A 163 8.44 16.30 -7.76
N ALA A 164 9.66 16.27 -7.24
CA ALA A 164 10.31 17.45 -6.68
C ALA A 164 10.61 18.49 -7.75
N LEU A 165 11.17 18.05 -8.89
CA LEU A 165 11.40 18.92 -10.05
C LEU A 165 10.10 19.51 -10.59
N GLU A 166 9.06 18.70 -10.76
CA GLU A 166 7.74 19.14 -11.21
C GLU A 166 7.20 20.25 -10.30
N VAL A 167 7.16 20.02 -8.99
CA VAL A 167 6.68 21.02 -8.03
C VAL A 167 7.53 22.28 -8.07
N PHE A 168 8.86 22.16 -8.14
CA PHE A 168 9.75 23.30 -8.22
C PHE A 168 9.53 24.10 -9.51
N MET A 169 9.36 23.43 -10.65
CA MET A 169 9.12 24.08 -11.94
C MET A 169 7.78 24.83 -11.98
N ILE A 170 6.75 24.32 -11.30
CA ILE A 170 5.43 24.98 -11.23
C ILE A 170 5.43 26.14 -10.21
N THR A 171 6.07 25.95 -9.05
CA THR A 171 5.90 26.86 -7.90
C THR A 171 7.09 27.77 -7.63
N GLY A 172 8.26 27.45 -8.19
CA GLY A 172 9.54 28.06 -7.82
C GLY A 172 10.03 27.74 -6.41
N LYS A 173 9.38 26.81 -5.69
CA LYS A 173 9.68 26.48 -4.30
C LYS A 173 10.02 24.99 -4.15
N SER A 174 10.95 24.71 -3.22
CA SER A 174 11.28 23.32 -2.89
C SER A 174 10.08 22.61 -2.27
N ILE A 175 9.78 21.40 -2.77
CA ILE A 175 8.79 20.54 -2.14
C ILE A 175 9.20 20.17 -0.70
N VAL A 176 10.50 20.14 -0.38
CA VAL A 176 10.97 19.89 0.99
C VAL A 176 10.50 21.01 1.90
N ASP A 177 10.65 22.27 1.46
CA ASP A 177 10.26 23.44 2.23
C ASP A 177 8.73 23.56 2.35
N LEU A 178 8.00 23.26 1.28
CA LEU A 178 6.53 23.25 1.29
C LEU A 178 5.93 22.18 2.22
N GLN A 179 6.72 21.15 2.54
CA GLN A 179 6.38 20.09 3.49
C GLN A 179 6.92 20.34 4.90
N GLN A 180 7.90 21.23 5.09
CA GLN A 180 8.46 21.54 6.41
C GLN A 180 7.42 22.26 7.29
N GLY A 181 7.45 21.96 8.59
CA GLY A 181 6.63 22.66 9.60
C GLY A 181 5.14 22.32 9.63
N LYS A 182 4.61 21.59 8.63
CA LYS A 182 3.24 21.07 8.68
C LYS A 182 3.17 19.89 9.63
N ARG A 183 2.82 20.15 10.90
CA ARG A 183 2.41 19.07 11.81
C ARG A 183 1.12 18.49 11.27
N GLN A 184 1.22 17.33 10.66
CA GLN A 184 0.10 16.64 10.05
C GLN A 184 -0.92 16.29 11.14
N GLN A 185 -2.05 16.99 11.14
CA GLN A 185 -3.17 16.71 12.04
C GLN A 185 -3.92 15.50 11.51
N LEU A 186 -4.35 14.62 12.42
CA LEU A 186 -5.21 13.51 12.06
C LEU A 186 -6.57 14.06 11.61
N ARG A 187 -7.05 13.54 10.47
CA ARG A 187 -8.38 13.85 9.90
C ARG A 187 -9.51 13.13 10.65
N TYR A 188 -9.17 12.11 11.42
CA TYR A 188 -10.08 11.21 12.11
C TYR A 188 -9.66 11.02 13.56
N ASP A 189 -10.64 10.78 14.44
CA ASP A 189 -10.36 10.27 15.78
C ASP A 189 -10.11 8.75 15.68
N ILE A 190 -8.92 8.30 16.07
CA ILE A 190 -8.46 6.94 15.78
C ILE A 190 -7.84 6.25 17.00
N HIS A 191 -8.05 4.94 17.08
CA HIS A 191 -7.17 4.02 17.80
C HIS A 191 -6.28 3.31 16.77
N ALA A 192 -4.96 3.53 16.86
CA ALA A 192 -4.02 3.02 15.87
C ALA A 192 -3.07 1.98 16.47
N PHE A 193 -2.98 0.83 15.80
CA PHE A 193 -2.07 -0.25 16.15
C PHE A 193 -1.20 -0.62 14.95
N MET A 194 0.09 -0.79 15.20
CA MET A 194 1.06 -1.33 14.25
C MET A 194 1.43 -2.74 14.69
N LEU A 195 0.96 -3.75 13.94
CA LEU A 195 1.29 -5.14 14.19
C LEU A 195 2.75 -5.42 13.81
N GLU A 196 3.58 -5.66 14.81
CA GLU A 196 4.98 -6.04 14.64
C GLU A 196 5.21 -7.49 15.07
N ARG A 197 6.06 -8.19 14.31
CA ARG A 197 6.47 -9.56 14.57
C ARG A 197 7.97 -9.70 14.44
N GLU A 198 8.49 -10.73 15.09
CA GLU A 198 9.88 -11.12 14.94
C GLU A 198 10.21 -11.52 13.51
N SER A 199 11.47 -11.32 13.13
CA SER A 199 11.90 -11.50 11.75
C SER A 199 11.85 -12.97 11.31
N SER A 200 12.10 -13.92 12.22
CA SER A 200 11.97 -15.36 11.98
C SER A 200 10.52 -15.74 11.71
N GLU A 201 9.62 -15.35 12.61
CA GLU A 201 8.18 -15.63 12.49
C GLU A 201 7.61 -15.04 11.19
N LEU A 202 8.01 -13.81 10.83
CA LEU A 202 7.52 -13.18 9.61
C LEU A 202 7.97 -13.94 8.35
N LYS A 203 9.19 -14.50 8.33
CA LYS A 203 9.67 -15.33 7.21
C LYS A 203 8.88 -16.63 7.09
N GLU A 204 8.61 -17.30 8.21
CA GLU A 204 7.79 -18.52 8.23
C GLU A 204 6.37 -18.25 7.71
N ARG A 205 5.75 -17.15 8.15
CA ARG A 205 4.42 -16.73 7.68
C ARG A 205 4.42 -16.39 6.19
N ILE A 206 5.48 -15.74 5.69
CA ILE A 206 5.65 -15.48 4.27
C ILE A 206 5.72 -16.79 3.48
N ALA A 207 6.53 -17.75 3.93
CA ALA A 207 6.68 -19.05 3.29
C ALA A 207 5.35 -19.81 3.28
N HIS A 208 4.67 -19.92 4.42
CA HIS A 208 3.37 -20.54 4.51
C HIS A 208 2.37 -19.89 3.55
N ARG A 209 2.27 -18.56 3.55
CA ARG A 209 1.35 -17.83 2.69
C ARG A 209 1.66 -18.01 1.21
N ALA A 210 2.94 -17.95 0.82
CA ALA A 210 3.36 -18.16 -0.56
C ALA A 210 2.98 -19.57 -1.04
N LYS A 211 3.20 -20.59 -0.21
CA LYS A 211 2.78 -21.96 -0.49
C LYS A 211 1.26 -22.04 -0.66
N THR A 212 0.49 -21.50 0.29
CA THR A 212 -0.98 -21.49 0.22
C THR A 212 -1.47 -20.83 -1.08
N MET A 213 -0.94 -19.67 -1.46
CA MET A 213 -1.34 -18.98 -2.70
C MET A 213 -1.02 -19.82 -3.93
N LEU A 214 0.19 -20.37 -4.03
CA LEU A 214 0.59 -21.23 -5.16
C LEU A 214 -0.24 -22.52 -5.24
N ASP A 215 -0.68 -23.06 -4.11
CA ASP A 215 -1.54 -24.24 -4.06
C ASP A 215 -3.02 -23.91 -4.31
N SER A 216 -3.41 -22.62 -4.25
CA SER A 216 -4.80 -22.14 -4.41
C SER A 216 -5.09 -21.58 -5.80
N GLY A 217 -4.21 -21.81 -6.79
CA GLY A 217 -4.44 -21.38 -8.17
C GLY A 217 -3.85 -20.03 -8.56
N TRP A 218 -2.83 -19.53 -7.82
CA TRP A 218 -2.22 -18.23 -8.15
C TRP A 218 -1.53 -18.21 -9.52
N ILE A 219 -1.04 -19.36 -10.00
CA ILE A 219 -0.37 -19.44 -11.30
C ILE A 219 -1.39 -19.21 -12.43
N GLU A 220 -2.57 -19.79 -12.30
CA GLU A 220 -3.70 -19.67 -13.23
C GLU A 220 -4.29 -18.26 -13.23
N GLU A 221 -4.43 -17.64 -12.05
CA GLU A 221 -4.79 -16.23 -11.91
C GLU A 221 -3.78 -15.32 -12.63
N ALA A 222 -2.48 -15.54 -12.38
CA ALA A 222 -1.43 -14.74 -12.98
C ALA A 222 -1.39 -14.91 -14.51
N ASP A 223 -1.49 -16.13 -15.04
CA ASP A 223 -1.56 -16.38 -16.48
C ASP A 223 -2.75 -15.65 -17.13
N SER A 224 -3.92 -15.69 -16.49
CA SER A 224 -5.12 -14.97 -16.94
C SER A 224 -4.90 -13.45 -16.96
N ALA A 225 -4.36 -12.89 -15.88
CA ALA A 225 -4.07 -11.46 -15.79
C ALA A 225 -3.00 -11.03 -16.81
N ILE A 226 -1.96 -11.84 -17.03
CA ILE A 226 -0.91 -11.60 -18.02
C ILE A 226 -1.50 -11.54 -19.43
N LYS A 227 -2.35 -12.51 -19.79
CA LYS A 227 -3.07 -12.53 -21.08
C LYS A 227 -3.99 -11.33 -21.26
N ALA A 228 -4.59 -10.82 -20.18
CA ALA A 228 -5.38 -9.59 -20.18
C ALA A 228 -4.54 -8.29 -20.30
N GLY A 229 -3.21 -8.41 -20.30
CA GLY A 229 -2.28 -7.30 -20.45
C GLY A 229 -1.81 -6.69 -19.13
N LEU A 230 -1.74 -7.46 -18.04
CA LEU A 230 -1.27 -7.00 -16.72
C LEU A 230 -0.01 -6.12 -16.80
N PHE A 231 0.98 -6.49 -17.60
CA PHE A 231 2.26 -5.77 -17.68
C PHE A 231 2.20 -4.43 -18.43
N SER A 232 1.14 -4.14 -19.18
CA SER A 232 0.93 -2.83 -19.82
C SER A 232 0.01 -1.90 -18.99
N THR A 233 -0.48 -2.37 -17.84
CA THR A 233 -1.34 -1.57 -16.96
C THR A 233 -0.57 -0.43 -16.31
N PRO A 234 -1.25 0.68 -15.95
CA PRO A 234 -0.58 1.81 -15.30
C PRO A 234 -0.08 1.50 -13.88
N THR A 235 -0.68 0.54 -13.17
CA THR A 235 -0.38 0.34 -11.75
C THR A 235 -0.43 -1.13 -11.32
N ALA A 236 -1.41 -1.92 -11.77
CA ALA A 236 -1.56 -3.33 -11.35
C ALA A 236 -0.31 -4.18 -11.65
N HIS A 237 0.47 -3.85 -12.69
CA HIS A 237 1.73 -4.54 -13.03
C HIS A 237 2.77 -4.58 -11.89
N GLN A 238 2.62 -3.71 -10.88
CA GLN A 238 3.50 -3.63 -9.71
C GLN A 238 3.17 -4.69 -8.66
N ALA A 239 2.07 -5.43 -8.81
CA ALA A 239 1.70 -6.51 -7.90
C ALA A 239 2.84 -7.55 -7.82
N LEU A 240 3.26 -7.82 -6.59
CA LEU A 240 4.41 -8.67 -6.31
C LEU A 240 4.11 -10.13 -6.71
N GLY A 241 5.07 -10.82 -7.31
CA GLY A 241 4.97 -12.23 -7.66
C GLY A 241 4.56 -12.50 -9.11
N TYR A 242 3.73 -11.65 -9.72
CA TYR A 242 3.21 -11.89 -11.08
C TYR A 242 4.31 -11.95 -12.15
N ARG A 243 5.34 -11.11 -12.08
CA ARG A 243 6.51 -11.22 -12.99
C ARG A 243 7.31 -12.51 -12.78
N LEU A 244 7.42 -12.98 -11.54
CA LEU A 244 8.10 -14.26 -11.25
C LEU A 244 7.30 -15.44 -11.80
N ILE A 245 5.97 -15.36 -11.72
CA ILE A 245 5.10 -16.39 -12.27
C ILE A 245 5.16 -16.41 -13.81
N ASP A 246 5.22 -15.24 -14.46
CA ASP A 246 5.45 -15.17 -15.92
C ASP A 246 6.75 -15.86 -16.35
N GLN A 247 7.86 -15.59 -15.63
CA GLN A 247 9.15 -16.26 -15.87
C GLN A 247 9.06 -17.78 -15.66
N TYR A 248 8.34 -18.22 -14.63
CA TYR A 248 8.07 -19.64 -14.39
C TYR A 248 7.27 -20.27 -15.54
N ILE A 249 6.20 -19.61 -16.01
CA ILE A 249 5.38 -20.08 -17.15
C ILE A 249 6.23 -20.22 -18.42
N LYS A 250 7.24 -19.36 -18.60
CA LYS A 250 8.22 -19.42 -19.70
C LYS A 250 9.31 -20.49 -19.53
N GLY A 251 9.31 -21.22 -18.41
CA GLY A 251 10.27 -22.30 -18.15
C GLY A 251 11.64 -21.82 -17.68
N GLU A 252 11.78 -20.58 -17.19
CA GLU A 252 13.06 -20.04 -16.74
C GLU A 252 13.58 -20.68 -15.44
N PHE A 253 12.68 -21.24 -14.62
CA PHE A 253 13.03 -21.92 -13.37
C PHE A 253 11.92 -22.89 -12.91
N SER A 254 12.26 -23.76 -11.96
CA SER A 254 11.35 -24.75 -11.37
C SER A 254 10.29 -24.12 -10.43
N ARG A 255 9.27 -24.91 -10.07
CA ARG A 255 8.24 -24.47 -9.09
C ARG A 255 8.84 -24.20 -7.70
N GLN A 256 9.87 -24.94 -7.32
CA GLN A 256 10.58 -24.74 -6.05
C GLN A 256 11.33 -23.40 -6.06
N GLU A 257 12.03 -23.09 -7.15
CA GLU A 257 12.71 -21.80 -7.31
C GLU A 257 11.72 -20.62 -7.38
N LEU A 258 10.55 -20.80 -8.01
CA LEU A 258 9.47 -19.81 -8.00
C LEU A 258 9.06 -19.47 -6.56
N PHE A 259 8.82 -20.50 -5.74
CA PHE A 259 8.46 -20.35 -4.33
C PHE A 259 9.53 -19.57 -3.55
N GLU A 260 10.81 -19.93 -3.71
CA GLU A 260 11.93 -19.26 -3.02
C GLU A 260 12.08 -17.80 -3.45
N LYS A 261 11.91 -17.51 -4.75
CA LYS A 261 11.95 -16.14 -5.29
C LYS A 261 10.78 -15.30 -4.78
N ILE A 262 9.57 -15.85 -4.73
CA ILE A 262 8.39 -15.18 -4.14
C ILE A 262 8.62 -14.87 -2.67
N CYS A 263 9.11 -15.83 -1.89
CA CYS A 263 9.42 -15.64 -0.47
C CYS A 263 10.44 -14.51 -0.29
N THR A 264 11.52 -14.54 -1.07
CA THR A 264 12.57 -13.52 -1.05
C THR A 264 12.03 -12.13 -1.38
N ALA A 265 11.30 -11.99 -2.49
CA ALA A 265 10.71 -10.72 -2.90
C ALA A 265 9.73 -10.18 -1.85
N THR A 266 8.88 -11.05 -1.31
CA THR A 266 7.91 -10.70 -0.25
C THR A 266 8.62 -10.25 1.02
N TRP A 267 9.70 -10.93 1.42
CA TRP A 267 10.51 -10.53 2.58
C TRP A 267 11.14 -9.16 2.40
N GLN A 268 11.71 -8.88 1.24
CA GLN A 268 12.27 -7.56 0.93
C GLN A 268 11.19 -6.46 0.99
N TYR A 269 10.00 -6.75 0.48
CA TYR A 269 8.85 -5.83 0.57
C TYR A 269 8.41 -5.61 2.02
N ALA A 270 8.27 -6.68 2.80
CA ALA A 270 7.92 -6.61 4.22
C ALA A 270 8.93 -5.77 5.02
N ARG A 271 10.23 -5.91 4.76
CA ARG A 271 11.28 -5.08 5.37
C ARG A 271 11.09 -3.59 5.08
N ARG A 272 10.80 -3.24 3.81
CA ARG A 272 10.52 -1.85 3.42
C ARG A 272 9.29 -1.30 4.15
N GLN A 273 8.23 -2.11 4.28
CA GLN A 273 7.03 -1.73 5.04
C GLN A 273 7.34 -1.49 6.52
N ARG A 274 8.11 -2.38 7.17
CA ARG A 274 8.52 -2.20 8.57
C ARG A 274 9.29 -0.91 8.79
N THR A 275 10.25 -0.60 7.91
CA THR A 275 10.98 0.67 7.96
C THR A 275 10.04 1.87 7.79
N TRP A 276 9.05 1.77 6.89
CA TRP A 276 8.07 2.83 6.69
C TRP A 276 7.22 3.08 7.93
N PHE A 277 6.53 2.06 8.44
CA PHE A 277 5.55 2.23 9.51
C PHE A 277 6.16 2.75 10.82
N ARG A 278 7.41 2.38 11.14
CA ARG A 278 8.13 2.88 12.33
C ARG A 278 8.31 4.39 12.40
N HIS A 279 8.20 5.11 11.28
CA HIS A 279 8.53 6.54 11.23
C HIS A 279 7.36 7.43 10.78
N GLN A 280 6.20 6.86 10.46
CA GLN A 280 5.13 7.60 9.79
C GLN A 280 3.86 7.76 10.61
N HIS A 281 3.67 6.96 11.66
CA HIS A 281 2.48 7.00 12.52
C HIS A 281 2.89 7.05 13.99
N PRO A 282 3.25 8.24 14.53
CA PRO A 282 3.67 8.37 15.92
C PRO A 282 2.58 8.04 16.93
N GLU A 283 1.30 8.12 16.53
CA GLU A 283 0.15 7.74 17.34
C GLU A 283 -0.12 6.23 17.38
N ALA A 284 0.54 5.43 16.53
CA ALA A 284 0.29 4.00 16.46
C ALA A 284 1.06 3.24 17.55
N GLU A 285 0.33 2.48 18.36
CA GLU A 285 0.91 1.59 19.37
C GLU A 285 1.49 0.33 18.72
N ILE A 286 2.70 -0.06 19.12
CA ILE A 286 3.29 -1.34 18.68
C ILE A 286 2.51 -2.46 19.35
N PHE A 287 1.96 -3.35 18.53
CA PHE A 287 1.08 -4.41 18.99
C PHE A 287 1.58 -5.78 18.49
N SER A 288 1.45 -6.81 19.33
CA SER A 288 1.80 -8.20 19.01
C SER A 288 0.79 -9.23 19.53
N GLY A 289 -0.27 -8.76 20.19
CA GLY A 289 -1.31 -9.59 20.81
C GLY A 289 -2.40 -10.09 19.84
N ASN A 290 -3.48 -10.59 20.40
CA ASN A 290 -4.66 -11.08 19.69
C ASN A 290 -5.83 -10.07 19.74
N ALA A 291 -6.99 -10.44 19.22
CA ALA A 291 -8.15 -9.54 19.22
C ALA A 291 -8.70 -9.23 20.62
N ASP A 292 -8.65 -10.14 21.59
CA ASP A 292 -9.06 -9.89 22.97
C ASP A 292 -8.17 -8.83 23.63
N ASP A 293 -6.86 -8.95 23.42
CA ASP A 293 -5.88 -7.98 23.93
C ASP A 293 -6.15 -6.59 23.32
N LEU A 294 -6.38 -6.54 22.00
CA LEU A 294 -6.67 -5.29 21.28
C LEU A 294 -7.96 -4.64 21.79
N LEU A 295 -9.02 -5.42 21.98
CA LEU A 295 -10.30 -4.89 22.47
C LEU A 295 -10.20 -4.35 23.90
N THR A 296 -9.37 -4.96 24.73
CA THR A 296 -9.11 -4.48 26.10
C THR A 296 -8.45 -3.09 26.08
N LEU A 297 -7.59 -2.82 25.10
CA LEU A 297 -6.89 -1.54 24.97
C LEU A 297 -7.80 -0.39 24.50
N ILE A 298 -8.86 -0.68 23.75
CA ILE A 298 -9.74 0.35 23.17
C ILE A 298 -11.02 0.61 23.98
N GLY A 299 -11.23 -0.10 25.08
CA GLY A 299 -12.43 -0.01 25.95
C GLY A 299 -13.74 -0.10 25.17
#